data_AF-X1ULA4-F1
#
_entry.id   AF-X1ULA4-F1
#
_cell.length_a   1.000
_cell.length_b   1.000
_cell.length_c   1.000
_cell.angle_alpha   90.00
_cell.angle_beta   90.00
_cell.angle_gamma   90.00
#
_symmetry.space_group_name_H-M   'P 1'
#
loop_
_entity.id
_entity.type
_entity.pdbx_description
1 polymer ?
#
loop_
_entity_poly.entity_id
_entity_poly.type
_entity_poly.pdbx_seq_one_letter_code
_entity_poly.pdbx_strand_id
1 'polypeptide(L)'
;MNLKQMVKDDILGKIFYIEADYMHNLSHWTQAWDQWQVHKKKGGPSAPLIGGIHTIDVLRRFGGVPKEVFAYQTWGNIKDYEYAPTYIAVVQFEDGVIGKTSCSYEIESPYHTNFIFHGTKGSVRNEKF
;
A
#
# COMPACT_ATOMS: atom_id res chain seq x y z
N MET A 1 -0.37 19.68 -10.91
CA MET A 1 0.11 18.60 -11.81
C MET A 1 0.04 17.30 -11.01
N ASN A 2 -0.38 16.17 -11.59
CA ASN A 2 -0.46 14.89 -10.86
C ASN A 2 0.70 13.96 -11.24
N LEU A 3 0.96 12.93 -10.42
CA LEU A 3 2.07 12.01 -10.61
C LEU A 3 2.08 11.33 -12.00
N LYS A 4 0.90 10.91 -12.48
CA LYS A 4 0.76 10.30 -13.80
C LYS A 4 1.24 11.24 -14.91
N GLN A 5 0.92 12.54 -14.80
CA GLN A 5 1.36 13.55 -15.74
C GLN A 5 2.88 13.78 -15.65
N MET A 6 3.46 13.80 -14.44
CA MET A 6 4.89 13.95 -14.24
C MET A 6 5.71 12.80 -14.84
N VAL A 7 5.18 11.57 -14.76
CA VAL A 7 5.79 10.40 -15.42
C VAL A 7 5.64 10.51 -16.95
N LYS A 8 4.45 10.88 -17.44
CA LYS A 8 4.19 11.05 -18.87
C LYS A 8 5.09 12.10 -19.52
N ASP A 9 5.33 13.20 -18.81
CA ASP A 9 6.13 14.34 -19.30
C ASP A 9 7.62 14.19 -18.99
N ASP A 10 8.07 13.01 -18.55
CA ASP A 10 9.48 12.68 -18.25
C ASP A 10 10.12 13.58 -17.18
N ILE A 11 9.30 14.19 -16.32
CA ILE A 11 9.74 15.05 -15.21
C ILE A 11 10.48 14.23 -14.14
N LEU A 12 10.05 12.99 -13.91
CA LEU A 12 10.69 12.08 -12.95
C LEU A 12 11.81 11.23 -13.56
N GLY A 13 11.92 11.16 -14.88
CA GLY A 13 12.82 10.21 -15.55
C GLY A 13 12.40 8.76 -15.30
N LYS A 14 13.38 7.86 -15.28
CA LYS A 14 13.15 6.45 -14.95
C LYS A 14 12.93 6.32 -13.45
N ILE A 15 11.72 5.91 -13.05
CA ILE A 15 11.44 5.56 -11.65
C ILE A 15 12.28 4.35 -11.27
N PHE A 16 12.92 4.39 -10.10
CA PHE A 16 13.68 3.27 -9.54
C PHE A 16 13.22 2.87 -8.13
N TYR A 17 12.49 3.73 -7.42
CA TYR A 17 11.91 3.44 -6.10
C TYR A 17 10.47 3.94 -6.00
N ILE A 18 9.60 3.12 -5.43
CA ILE A 18 8.20 3.45 -5.16
C ILE A 18 7.84 3.03 -3.74
N GLU A 19 7.18 3.91 -2.99
CA GLU A 19 6.54 3.60 -1.72
C GLU A 19 5.10 4.09 -1.75
N ALA A 20 4.17 3.19 -1.43
CA ALA A 20 2.77 3.50 -1.26
C ALA A 20 2.22 2.79 -0.01
N ASP A 21 1.69 3.55 0.95
CA ASP A 21 1.18 3.02 2.21
C ASP A 21 -0.28 3.40 2.48
N TYR A 22 -1.02 2.51 3.14
CA TYR A 22 -2.41 2.70 3.53
C TYR A 22 -2.54 2.63 5.05
N MET A 23 -2.68 3.79 5.71
CA MET A 23 -2.73 3.87 7.17
C MET A 23 -4.09 4.41 7.59
N HIS A 24 -4.98 3.54 8.06
CA HIS A 24 -6.35 3.90 8.38
C HIS A 24 -6.86 3.12 9.59
N ASN A 25 -7.27 3.75 10.68
CA ASN A 25 -7.90 3.03 11.78
C ASN A 25 -9.28 2.45 11.35
N LEU A 26 -9.39 1.13 11.25
CA LEU A 26 -10.63 0.42 10.90
C LEU A 26 -11.16 -0.43 12.07
N SER A 27 -10.92 0.00 13.31
CA SER A 27 -11.46 -0.67 14.51
C SER A 27 -12.99 -0.72 14.52
N HIS A 28 -13.66 0.34 14.06
CA HIS A 28 -15.12 0.41 14.00
C HIS A 28 -15.76 -0.66 13.09
N TRP A 29 -15.01 -1.24 12.14
CA TRP A 29 -15.52 -2.29 11.25
C TRP A 29 -15.77 -3.62 11.96
N THR A 30 -15.16 -3.82 13.13
CA THR A 30 -15.42 -4.96 14.01
C THR A 30 -16.86 -4.97 14.55
N GLN A 31 -17.55 -3.83 14.49
CA GLN A 31 -18.93 -3.66 14.98
C GLN A 31 -19.93 -3.46 13.84
N ALA A 32 -19.50 -3.57 12.58
CA ALA A 32 -20.38 -3.45 11.41
C ALA A 32 -21.39 -4.61 11.35
N TRP A 33 -22.52 -4.42 10.65
CA TRP A 33 -23.59 -5.41 10.58
C TRP A 33 -23.25 -6.64 9.72
N ASP A 34 -22.43 -6.47 8.67
CA ASP A 34 -22.06 -7.53 7.73
C ASP A 34 -20.79 -8.29 8.13
N GLN A 35 -19.92 -7.66 8.96
CA GLN A 35 -18.61 -8.11 9.44
C GLN A 35 -17.77 -8.89 8.41
N TRP A 36 -18.03 -8.70 7.12
CA TRP A 36 -17.46 -9.54 6.07
C TRP A 36 -15.96 -9.33 6.01
N GLN A 37 -15.51 -8.09 6.12
CA GLN A 37 -14.11 -7.73 6.21
C GLN A 37 -13.37 -8.37 7.39
N VAL A 38 -14.06 -8.73 8.48
CA VAL A 38 -13.42 -9.22 9.71
C VAL A 38 -13.19 -10.73 9.64
N HIS A 39 -14.13 -11.45 9.03
CA HIS A 39 -14.23 -12.90 9.07
C HIS A 39 -13.89 -13.56 7.72
N LYS A 40 -12.96 -14.51 7.73
CA LYS A 40 -12.48 -15.24 6.54
C LYS A 40 -13.50 -16.17 5.91
N LYS A 41 -14.55 -16.55 6.64
CA LYS A 41 -15.55 -17.57 6.21
C LYS A 41 -16.26 -17.25 4.91
N LYS A 42 -16.35 -15.98 4.51
CA LYS A 42 -16.91 -15.54 3.22
C LYS A 42 -15.82 -14.79 2.45
N GLY A 43 -15.36 -15.32 1.32
CA GLY A 43 -14.52 -14.57 0.37
C GLY A 43 -13.05 -14.30 0.76
N GLY A 44 -12.59 -14.73 1.94
CA GLY A 44 -11.16 -14.65 2.33
C GLY A 44 -10.57 -13.23 2.38
N PRO A 45 -11.19 -12.27 3.10
CA PRO A 45 -10.60 -10.96 3.35
C PRO A 45 -9.17 -11.04 3.93
N SER A 46 -8.40 -10.00 3.64
CA SER A 46 -7.05 -9.80 4.17
C SER A 46 -6.72 -8.31 4.17
N ALA A 47 -5.70 -7.89 4.93
CA ALA A 47 -5.25 -6.50 4.93
C ALA A 47 -4.82 -5.98 3.54
N PRO A 48 -4.14 -6.79 2.70
CA PRO A 48 -3.95 -6.43 1.30
C PRO A 48 -5.26 -6.28 0.52
N LEU A 49 -6.26 -7.14 0.73
CA LEU A 49 -7.48 -7.12 -0.09
C LEU A 49 -8.41 -5.93 0.22
N ILE A 50 -8.51 -5.54 1.48
CA ILE A 50 -9.48 -4.52 1.92
C ILE A 50 -8.98 -3.09 1.72
N GLY A 51 -7.71 -2.83 2.06
CA GLY A 51 -7.15 -1.47 2.07
C GLY A 51 -5.84 -1.38 1.31
N GLY A 52 -4.93 -2.34 1.53
CA GLY A 52 -3.63 -2.38 0.85
C GLY A 52 -3.73 -2.51 -0.67
N ILE A 53 -4.89 -2.90 -1.22
CA ILE A 53 -5.08 -3.09 -2.66
C ILE A 53 -4.87 -1.79 -3.43
N HIS A 54 -5.24 -0.66 -2.82
CA HIS A 54 -5.06 0.66 -3.42
C HIS A 54 -3.58 1.01 -3.59
N THR A 55 -2.75 0.68 -2.62
CA THR A 55 -1.31 0.96 -2.67
C THR A 55 -0.57 -0.07 -3.54
N ILE A 56 -1.02 -1.32 -3.56
CA ILE A 56 -0.54 -2.35 -4.47
C ILE A 56 -0.82 -1.94 -5.93
N ASP A 57 -2.00 -1.41 -6.24
CA ASP A 57 -2.31 -0.91 -7.58
C ASP A 57 -1.35 0.20 -8.01
N VAL A 58 -1.06 1.16 -7.11
CA VAL A 58 -0.06 2.21 -7.36
C VAL A 58 1.32 1.62 -7.65
N LEU A 59 1.78 0.65 -6.85
CA LEU A 59 3.04 -0.04 -7.10
C LEU A 59 3.06 -0.71 -8.48
N ARG A 60 2.01 -1.45 -8.85
CA ARG A 60 1.93 -2.10 -10.16
C ARG A 60 1.85 -1.10 -11.31
N ARG A 61 1.13 0.00 -11.12
CA ARG A 61 0.94 1.06 -12.12
C ARG A 61 2.26 1.69 -12.55
N PHE A 62 3.18 1.92 -11.60
CA PHE A 62 4.43 2.65 -11.84
C PHE A 62 5.68 1.77 -11.83
N GLY A 63 5.63 0.60 -11.19
CA GLY A 63 6.75 -0.35 -11.12
C GLY A 63 6.73 -1.41 -12.22
N GLY A 64 5.57 -1.67 -12.85
CA GLY A 64 5.44 -2.65 -13.93
C GLY A 64 5.13 -4.06 -13.44
N VAL A 65 5.80 -5.07 -14.01
CA VAL A 65 5.57 -6.48 -13.71
C VAL A 65 6.35 -6.90 -12.45
N PRO A 66 5.69 -7.35 -11.38
CA PRO A 66 6.39 -7.83 -10.18
C PRO A 66 7.11 -9.14 -10.47
N LYS A 67 8.37 -9.22 -10.04
CA LYS A 67 9.25 -10.38 -10.17
C LYS A 67 9.30 -11.18 -8.88
N GLU A 68 9.48 -10.51 -7.74
CA GLU A 68 9.58 -11.14 -6.43
C GLU A 68 8.91 -10.26 -5.38
N VAL A 69 8.28 -10.90 -4.39
CA VAL A 69 7.63 -10.23 -3.27
C VAL A 69 8.05 -10.90 -1.98
N PHE A 70 8.38 -10.10 -0.99
CA PHE A 70 8.60 -10.56 0.37
C PHE A 70 7.79 -9.71 1.34
N ALA A 71 7.14 -10.35 2.32
CA ALA A 71 6.22 -9.67 3.21
C ALA A 71 6.24 -10.22 4.63
N TYR A 72 5.95 -9.33 5.58
CA TYR A 72 5.66 -9.66 6.97
C TYR A 72 4.29 -9.13 7.34
N GLN A 73 3.66 -9.81 8.29
CA GLN A 73 2.40 -9.40 8.90
C GLN A 73 2.54 -9.39 10.41
N THR A 74 1.80 -8.52 11.08
CA THR A 74 1.81 -8.42 12.54
C THR A 74 0.45 -7.99 13.08
N TRP A 75 0.27 -8.18 14.37
CA TRP A 75 -0.90 -7.75 15.11
C TRP A 75 -0.54 -6.58 16.01
N GLY A 76 -1.33 -5.52 15.97
CA GLY A 76 -1.34 -4.44 16.94
C GLY A 76 -2.41 -4.66 18.01
N ASN A 77 -3.25 -3.65 18.23
CA ASN A 77 -4.24 -3.60 19.30
C ASN A 77 -5.61 -4.23 18.93
N ILE A 78 -5.93 -4.40 17.64
CA ILE A 78 -7.23 -4.92 17.22
C ILE A 78 -7.14 -6.44 17.11
N LYS A 79 -7.99 -7.15 17.87
CA LYS A 79 -7.95 -8.62 17.96
C LYS A 79 -9.16 -9.31 17.32
N ASP A 80 -10.16 -8.56 16.88
CA ASP A 80 -11.39 -9.13 16.34
C ASP A 80 -11.25 -9.67 14.92
N TYR A 81 -10.28 -9.18 14.14
CA TYR A 81 -10.00 -9.70 12.80
C TYR A 81 -9.49 -11.14 12.86
N GLU A 82 -9.85 -11.97 11.87
CA GLU A 82 -9.32 -13.34 11.73
C GLU A 82 -7.97 -13.39 10.96
N TYR A 83 -7.40 -12.24 10.61
CA TYR A 83 -6.08 -12.07 10.00
C TYR A 83 -5.36 -10.85 10.58
N ALA A 84 -4.03 -10.86 10.48
CA ALA A 84 -3.18 -9.75 10.87
C ALA A 84 -3.57 -8.47 10.10
N PRO A 85 -4.09 -7.42 10.76
CA PRO A 85 -4.58 -6.22 10.10
C PRO A 85 -3.45 -5.30 9.60
N THR A 86 -2.21 -5.60 9.99
CA THR A 86 -1.02 -4.83 9.64
C THR A 86 -0.03 -5.68 8.85
N TYR A 87 0.44 -5.17 7.70
CA TYR A 87 1.49 -5.80 6.91
C TYR A 87 2.48 -4.79 6.32
N ILE A 88 3.66 -5.29 5.98
CA ILE A 88 4.62 -4.63 5.10
C ILE A 88 5.09 -5.62 4.04
N ALA A 89 5.25 -5.15 2.81
CA ALA A 89 5.77 -5.90 1.70
C ALA A 89 6.80 -5.07 0.92
N VAL A 90 7.85 -5.75 0.45
CA VAL A 90 8.78 -5.23 -0.55
C VAL A 90 8.61 -6.02 -1.84
N VAL A 91 8.75 -5.34 -2.98
CA VAL A 91 8.51 -5.87 -4.32
C VAL A 91 9.70 -5.55 -5.19
N GLN A 92 10.30 -6.55 -5.82
CA GLN A 92 11.20 -6.36 -6.95
C GLN A 92 10.40 -6.47 -8.23
N PHE A 93 10.59 -5.55 -9.17
CA PHE A 93 9.99 -5.59 -10.51
C PHE A 93 10.99 -6.06 -11.57
N GLU A 94 10.50 -6.53 -12.71
CA GLU A 94 11.33 -7.05 -13.81
C GLU A 94 12.35 -6.01 -14.34
N ASP A 95 11.96 -4.74 -14.42
CA ASP A 95 12.79 -3.64 -14.97
C ASP A 95 13.78 -3.01 -13.96
N GLY A 96 13.94 -3.65 -12.79
CA GLY A 96 14.86 -3.24 -11.72
C GLY A 96 14.30 -2.19 -10.76
N VAL A 97 13.04 -1.78 -10.91
CA VAL A 97 12.36 -0.94 -9.91
C VAL A 97 12.17 -1.74 -8.62
N ILE A 98 12.32 -1.08 -7.47
CA ILE A 98 11.93 -1.66 -6.18
C ILE A 98 10.75 -0.88 -5.59
N GLY A 99 9.84 -1.62 -4.98
CA GLY A 99 8.63 -1.10 -4.34
C GLY A 99 8.56 -1.48 -2.87
N LYS A 100 7.97 -0.62 -2.06
CA LYS A 100 7.55 -0.93 -0.69
C LYS A 100 6.08 -0.53 -0.53
N THR A 101 5.32 -1.40 0.12
CA THR A 101 3.94 -1.07 0.49
C THR A 101 3.61 -1.63 1.84
N SER A 102 2.83 -0.88 2.61
CA SER A 102 2.31 -1.33 3.90
C SER A 102 0.87 -0.91 4.07
N CYS A 103 0.17 -1.65 4.92
CA CYS A 103 -1.19 -1.34 5.31
C CYS A 103 -1.31 -1.56 6.81
N SER A 104 -2.04 -0.71 7.50
CA SER A 104 -2.45 -0.98 8.88
C SER A 104 -3.85 -0.45 9.14
N TYR A 105 -4.66 -1.31 9.79
CA TYR A 105 -5.97 -0.98 10.31
C TYR A 105 -5.96 -0.52 11.77
N GLU A 106 -4.79 -0.54 12.39
CA GLU A 106 -4.59 -0.46 13.83
C GLU A 106 -3.84 0.80 14.24
N ILE A 107 -3.59 1.71 13.30
CA ILE A 107 -2.92 2.98 13.57
C ILE A 107 -3.78 3.87 14.46
N GLU A 108 -3.18 4.42 15.50
CA GLU A 108 -3.78 5.45 16.35
C GLU A 108 -3.32 6.84 15.87
N SER A 109 -3.75 7.20 14.66
CA SER A 109 -3.49 8.49 14.03
C SER A 109 -4.59 8.84 13.01
N PRO A 110 -4.66 10.08 12.51
CA PRO A 110 -5.48 10.39 11.34
C PRO A 110 -5.14 9.48 10.14
N TYR A 111 -6.14 9.26 9.28
CA TYR A 111 -5.97 8.57 8.01
C TYR A 111 -4.90 9.26 7.18
N HIS A 112 -3.92 8.49 6.71
CA HIS A 112 -2.91 9.01 5.82
C HIS A 112 -2.41 7.93 4.86
N THR A 113 -1.79 8.41 3.80
CA THR A 113 -1.07 7.60 2.83
C THR A 113 0.32 8.20 2.68
N ASN A 114 1.33 7.34 2.54
CA ASN A 114 2.66 7.77 2.12
C ASN A 114 2.81 7.43 0.66
N PHE A 115 3.21 8.40 -0.14
CA PHE A 115 3.52 8.27 -1.55
C PHE A 115 4.93 8.81 -1.77
N ILE A 116 5.91 7.94 -1.96
CA ILE A 116 7.28 8.33 -2.24
C ILE A 116 7.71 7.72 -3.55
N PHE A 117 8.17 8.55 -4.47
CA PHE A 117 8.65 8.14 -5.78
C PHE A 117 10.02 8.75 -6.00
N HIS A 118 11.00 7.93 -6.33
CA HIS A 118 12.30 8.42 -6.78
C HIS A 118 12.54 7.94 -8.20
N GLY A 119 12.81 8.90 -9.08
CA GLY A 119 13.26 8.65 -10.43
C GLY A 119 14.57 9.38 -10.73
N THR A 120 15.15 9.09 -11.89
CA THR A 120 16.48 9.60 -12.26
C THR A 120 16.54 11.12 -12.46
N LYS A 121 15.40 11.81 -12.58
CA LYS A 121 15.32 13.27 -12.80
C LYS A 121 14.60 14.04 -11.71
N GLY A 122 13.99 13.36 -10.74
CA GLY A 122 13.21 14.01 -9.70
C GLY A 122 12.65 13.04 -8.67
N SER A 123 12.04 13.59 -7.63
CA SER A 123 11.44 12.81 -6.56
C SER A 123 10.11 13.43 -6.15
N VAL A 124 9.16 12.60 -5.72
CA VAL A 124 7.91 13.05 -5.11
C VAL A 124 7.82 12.44 -3.73
N ARG A 125 7.40 13.24 -2.74
CA ARG A 125 7.01 12.79 -1.40
C ARG A 125 5.68 13.45 -1.03
N ASN A 126 4.60 12.68 -1.11
CA ASN A 126 3.23 13.14 -0.94
C ASN A 126 2.97 14.35 -1.86
N GLU A 127 2.59 15.49 -1.29
CA GLU A 127 2.32 16.73 -2.02
C GLU A 127 3.59 17.55 -2.36
N LYS A 128 4.78 17.01 -2.10
CA LYS A 128 6.07 17.67 -2.35
C LYS A 128 6.77 17.05 -3.55
N PHE A 129 7.33 17.89 -4.41
CA PHE A 129 8.21 17.54 -5.53
C PHE A 129 9.57 18.21 -5.33
#